data_AF-A0A948I634-F1
#
_entry.id   AF-A0A948I634-F1
#
_cell.length_a   1.000
_cell.length_b   1.000
_cell.length_c   1.000
_cell.angle_alpha   90.00
_cell.angle_beta   90.00
_cell.angle_gamma   90.00
#
_symmetry.space_group_name_H-M   'P 1'
#
loop_
_entity.id
_entity.type
_entity.pdbx_description
1 polymer ?
#
loop_
_entity_poly.entity_id
_entity_poly.type
_entity_poly.pdbx_seq_one_letter_code
_entity_poly.pdbx_strand_id
1 'polypeptide(L)'
;MFWRRHSDLPLRGDASSRFLPWIVAVMVFLAVLAVAGLLAAQEVVGRWQWALSGTLTVQVPPPVDAAGATNMEDRIGKAVELLRRTPGVASSEALSEAETRALLEPWLGAGAAIDGL
;
A
#
# COMPACT_ATOMS: atom_id res chain seq x y z
N MET A 1 51.11 -55.43 -10.02
CA MET A 1 51.38 -54.05 -9.57
C MET A 1 50.11 -53.51 -8.91
N PHE A 2 49.96 -53.76 -7.60
CA PHE A 2 48.75 -53.48 -6.83
C PHE A 2 48.84 -52.08 -6.20
N TRP A 3 48.07 -51.13 -6.71
CA TRP A 3 47.98 -49.79 -6.12
C TRP A 3 46.97 -49.82 -4.96
N ARG A 4 47.44 -50.00 -3.73
CA ARG A 4 46.64 -49.73 -2.53
C ARG A 4 46.56 -48.22 -2.35
N ARG A 5 45.41 -47.62 -2.68
CA ARG A 5 45.10 -46.27 -2.19
C ARG A 5 44.69 -46.40 -0.72
N HIS A 6 45.63 -46.13 0.17
CA HIS A 6 45.29 -45.81 1.55
C HIS A 6 44.69 -44.41 1.56
N SER A 7 43.41 -44.32 1.91
CA SER A 7 42.75 -43.05 2.20
C SER A 7 42.84 -42.81 3.71
N ASP A 8 44.02 -42.36 4.15
CA ASP A 8 44.29 -41.90 5.51
C ASP A 8 43.78 -40.46 5.70
N LEU A 9 42.47 -40.26 5.57
CA LEU A 9 41.81 -39.06 6.07
C LEU A 9 41.09 -39.46 7.36
N PRO A 10 41.45 -38.87 8.52
CA PRO A 10 40.81 -39.14 9.81
C PRO A 10 39.37 -38.58 9.90
N LEU A 11 38.67 -38.43 8.77
CA LEU A 11 37.26 -38.01 8.70
C LEU A 11 36.29 -39.17 9.01
N ARG A 12 36.80 -40.30 9.51
CA ARG A 12 36.00 -41.42 10.01
C ARG A 12 35.50 -41.08 11.41
N GLY A 13 34.40 -40.33 11.48
CA GLY A 13 33.66 -40.14 12.73
C GLY A 13 33.32 -38.70 13.10
N ASP A 14 33.51 -37.73 12.21
CA ASP A 14 33.28 -36.34 12.58
C ASP A 14 31.79 -35.96 12.53
N ALA A 15 31.33 -35.50 13.69
CA ALA A 15 30.19 -34.61 13.93
C ALA A 15 29.79 -33.78 12.70
N SER A 16 30.76 -33.16 12.04
CA SER A 16 30.58 -32.34 10.84
C SER A 16 29.81 -33.01 9.71
N SER A 17 29.98 -34.32 9.47
CA SER A 17 29.23 -35.03 8.41
C SER A 17 27.74 -35.22 8.74
N ARG A 18 27.39 -35.24 10.04
CA ARG A 18 25.99 -35.28 10.53
C ARG A 18 25.38 -33.90 10.69
N PHE A 19 26.19 -32.88 10.97
CA PHE A 19 25.71 -31.51 11.13
C PHE A 19 25.50 -30.79 9.80
N LEU A 20 26.29 -31.10 8.76
CA LEU A 20 26.15 -30.46 7.44
C LEU A 20 24.72 -30.60 6.86
N PRO A 21 24.09 -31.80 6.83
CA PRO A 21 22.72 -31.96 6.34
C PRO A 21 21.70 -31.18 7.18
N TRP A 22 21.91 -31.07 8.50
CA TRP A 22 21.02 -30.33 9.39
C TRP A 22 21.08 -28.82 9.13
N ILE A 23 22.29 -28.28 8.97
CA ILE A 23 22.49 -26.87 8.63
C ILE A 23 21.86 -26.57 7.27
N VAL A 24 22.08 -27.42 6.27
CA VAL A 24 21.45 -27.27 4.95
C VAL A 24 19.93 -27.33 5.07
N ALA A 25 19.36 -28.25 5.86
CA ALA A 25 17.92 -28.32 6.07
C ALA A 25 17.35 -27.03 6.67
N VAL A 26 18.02 -26.45 7.69
CA VAL A 26 17.62 -25.17 8.28
C VAL A 26 17.75 -24.03 7.26
N MET A 27 18.83 -23.97 6.49
CA MET A 27 19.01 -22.94 5.45
C MET A 27 17.94 -23.04 4.37
N VAL A 28 17.62 -24.26 3.91
CA VAL A 28 16.55 -24.50 2.93
C VAL A 28 15.19 -24.10 3.51
N PHE A 29 14.91 -24.46 4.76
CA PHE A 29 13.68 -24.05 5.45
C PHE A 29 13.55 -22.53 5.51
N LEU A 30 14.62 -21.83 5.91
CA LEU A 30 14.63 -20.36 5.95
C LEU A 30 14.49 -19.74 4.55
N ALA A 31 15.12 -20.31 3.54
CA ALA A 31 14.98 -19.85 2.15
C ALA A 31 13.54 -20.01 1.65
N VAL A 32 12.91 -21.16 1.90
CA VAL A 32 11.51 -21.40 1.55
C VAL A 32 10.58 -20.46 2.31
N LEU A 33 10.84 -20.22 3.60
CA LEU A 33 10.07 -19.28 4.41
C LEU A 33 10.19 -17.84 3.89
N ALA A 34 11.39 -17.42 3.48
CA ALA A 34 11.62 -16.11 2.88
C ALA A 34 10.87 -15.95 1.54
N VAL A 35 10.89 -16.98 0.69
CA VAL A 35 10.13 -16.98 -0.58
C VAL A 35 8.62 -16.94 -0.32
N ALA A 36 8.12 -17.75 0.63
CA ALA A 36 6.71 -17.71 1.02
C ALA A 36 6.31 -16.35 1.58
N GLY A 37 7.16 -15.74 2.41
CA GLY A 37 6.98 -14.38 2.92
C GLY A 37 6.96 -13.32 1.81
N LEU A 38 7.84 -13.45 0.82
CA LEU A 38 7.84 -12.58 -0.36
C LEU A 38 6.53 -12.70 -1.14
N LEU A 39 6.05 -13.92 -1.40
CA LEU A 39 4.77 -14.14 -2.09
C LEU A 39 3.58 -13.56 -1.30
N ALA A 40 3.55 -13.79 0.02
CA ALA A 40 2.53 -13.22 0.90
C ALA A 40 2.56 -11.68 0.91
N ALA A 41 3.75 -11.08 0.91
CA ALA A 41 3.90 -9.63 0.83
C ALA A 41 3.39 -9.07 -0.51
N GLN A 42 3.57 -9.78 -1.62
CA GLN A 42 3.08 -9.37 -2.94
C GLN A 42 1.55 -9.34 -2.98
N GLU A 43 0.86 -10.28 -2.34
CA GLU A 43 -0.60 -10.26 -2.22
C GLU A 43 -1.12 -9.09 -1.37
N VAL A 44 -0.38 -8.74 -0.31
CA VAL A 44 -0.71 -7.58 0.53
C VAL A 44 -0.52 -6.29 -0.27
N VAL A 45 0.60 -6.11 -0.96
CA VAL A 45 0.86 -4.96 -1.83
C VAL A 45 -0.20 -4.86 -2.94
N GLY A 46 -0.55 -5.99 -3.55
CA GLY A 46 -1.60 -6.08 -4.56
C GLY A 46 -2.95 -5.59 -4.06
N ARG A 47 -3.31 -5.84 -2.80
CA ARG A 47 -4.56 -5.34 -2.21
C ARG A 47 -4.49 -3.85 -1.82
N TRP A 48 -3.31 -3.39 -1.39
CA TRP A 48 -3.09 -1.99 -1.03
C TRP A 48 -3.19 -1.07 -2.25
N GLN A 49 -2.68 -1.49 -3.41
CA GLN A 49 -2.86 -0.72 -4.66
C GLN A 49 -4.34 -0.59 -5.05
N TRP A 50 -5.18 -1.60 -4.80
CA TRP A 50 -6.62 -1.55 -5.10
C TRP A 50 -7.39 -0.67 -4.10
N ALA A 51 -6.99 -0.69 -2.83
CA ALA A 51 -7.59 0.16 -1.81
C ALA A 51 -7.19 1.65 -1.99
N LEU A 52 -5.96 1.91 -2.42
CA LEU A 52 -5.49 3.27 -2.71
C LEU A 52 -6.00 3.81 -4.06
N SER A 53 -6.26 2.95 -5.04
CA SER A 53 -6.84 3.36 -6.33
C SER A 53 -8.36 3.59 -6.29
N GLY A 54 -9.03 3.15 -5.21
CA GLY A 54 -10.49 3.23 -5.08
C GLY A 54 -11.05 4.61 -4.70
N THR A 55 -10.20 5.53 -4.24
CA THR A 55 -10.63 6.86 -3.78
C THR A 55 -9.89 7.95 -4.53
N LEU A 56 -10.59 8.63 -5.44
CA LEU A 56 -10.10 9.78 -6.19
C LEU A 56 -10.76 11.05 -5.69
N THR A 57 -9.97 12.00 -5.20
CA THR A 57 -10.47 13.32 -4.80
C THR A 57 -10.47 14.25 -6.00
N VAL A 58 -11.63 14.79 -6.36
CA VAL A 58 -11.78 15.78 -7.44
C VAL A 58 -11.95 17.16 -6.80
N GLN A 59 -11.04 18.09 -7.09
CA GLN A 59 -11.14 19.47 -6.64
C GLN A 59 -11.82 20.33 -7.71
N VAL A 60 -12.88 21.04 -7.31
CA VAL A 60 -13.55 22.02 -8.16
C VAL A 60 -12.97 23.40 -7.83
N PRO A 61 -12.24 24.06 -8.75
CA PRO A 61 -11.69 25.38 -8.48
C PRO A 61 -12.79 26.46 -8.46
N PRO A 62 -12.67 27.48 -7.60
CA PRO A 62 -13.62 28.57 -7.54
C PRO A 62 -13.65 29.33 -8.88
N PRO A 63 -14.82 29.87 -9.26
CA PRO A 63 -14.95 30.67 -10.46
C PRO A 63 -14.12 31.96 -10.36
N VAL A 64 -13.52 32.36 -11.48
CA VAL A 64 -12.63 33.52 -11.60
C VAL A 64 -13.37 34.87 -11.57
N ASP A 65 -14.69 34.84 -11.66
CA ASP A 65 -15.58 36.00 -11.69
C ASP A 65 -16.42 36.12 -10.41
N ALA A 66 -16.53 37.35 -9.87
CA ALA A 66 -17.25 37.63 -8.63
C ALA A 66 -18.77 37.31 -8.69
N ALA A 67 -19.33 37.15 -9.88
CA ALA A 67 -20.70 36.67 -10.09
C ALA A 67 -20.83 35.13 -10.04
N GLY A 68 -19.71 34.41 -10.07
CA GLY A 68 -19.66 32.95 -10.04
C GLY A 68 -19.72 32.34 -8.64
N ALA A 69 -19.47 33.13 -7.58
CA ALA A 69 -19.51 32.65 -6.20
C ALA A 69 -20.88 32.01 -5.83
N THR A 70 -21.97 32.52 -6.38
CA THR A 70 -23.34 31.98 -6.21
C THR A 70 -23.59 30.67 -6.98
N ASN A 71 -22.60 30.21 -7.77
CA ASN A 71 -22.72 29.04 -8.65
C ASN A 71 -21.81 27.89 -8.21
N MET A 72 -21.17 27.99 -7.02
CA MET A 72 -20.23 26.97 -6.57
C MET A 72 -20.94 25.67 -6.20
N GLU A 73 -22.04 25.72 -5.44
CA GLU A 73 -22.86 24.54 -5.13
C GLU A 73 -23.42 23.89 -6.41
N ASP A 74 -23.88 24.69 -7.37
CA ASP A 74 -24.39 24.20 -8.66
C ASP A 74 -23.30 23.50 -9.48
N ARG A 75 -22.06 24.01 -9.45
CA ARG A 75 -20.91 23.37 -10.12
C ARG A 75 -20.50 22.07 -9.45
N ILE A 76 -20.48 22.03 -8.11
CA ILE A 76 -20.22 20.81 -7.34
C ILE A 76 -21.31 19.77 -7.64
N GLY A 77 -22.58 20.16 -7.65
CA GLY A 77 -23.71 19.29 -8.01
C GLY A 77 -23.59 18.70 -9.42
N LYS A 78 -23.21 19.53 -10.41
CA LYS A 78 -22.95 19.05 -11.78
C LYS A 78 -21.77 18.09 -11.86
N ALA A 79 -20.70 18.34 -11.10
CA ALA A 79 -19.54 17.45 -11.05
C ALA A 79 -19.90 16.09 -10.45
N VAL A 80 -20.67 16.07 -9.35
CA VAL A 80 -21.19 14.83 -8.75
C VAL A 80 -22.07 14.06 -9.75
N GLU A 81 -22.99 14.74 -10.44
CA GLU A 81 -23.86 14.08 -11.42
C GLU A 81 -23.07 13.48 -12.59
N LEU A 82 -22.03 14.19 -13.07
CA LEU A 82 -21.15 13.67 -14.12
C LEU A 82 -20.39 12.42 -13.64
N LEU A 83 -19.84 12.46 -12.42
CA LEU A 83 -19.13 11.33 -11.83
C LEU A 83 -20.04 10.12 -11.60
N ARG A 84 -21.28 10.32 -11.15
CA ARG A 84 -22.29 9.25 -11.02
C ARG A 84 -22.61 8.55 -12.33
N ARG A 85 -22.58 9.28 -13.45
CA ARG A 85 -22.83 8.73 -14.80
C ARG A 85 -21.59 8.11 -15.44
N THR A 86 -20.42 8.24 -14.82
CA THR A 86 -19.15 7.76 -15.37
C THR A 86 -18.99 6.27 -15.10
N PRO A 87 -18.81 5.42 -16.12
CA PRO A 87 -18.61 3.98 -15.94
C PRO A 87 -17.39 3.69 -15.06
N GLY A 88 -17.56 2.87 -14.03
CA GLY A 88 -16.48 2.50 -13.10
C GLY A 88 -16.43 3.30 -11.79
N VAL A 89 -17.27 4.33 -11.61
CA VAL A 89 -17.41 5.05 -10.33
C VAL A 89 -18.47 4.35 -9.47
N ALA A 90 -18.08 3.86 -8.30
CA ALA A 90 -18.99 3.19 -7.37
C ALA A 90 -19.81 4.17 -6.51
N SER A 91 -19.21 5.27 -6.08
CA SER A 91 -19.85 6.32 -5.28
C SER A 91 -19.16 7.65 -5.52
N SER A 92 -19.92 8.74 -5.41
CA SER A 92 -19.40 10.11 -5.44
C SER A 92 -20.23 10.97 -4.46
N GLU A 93 -19.53 11.62 -3.54
CA GLU A 93 -20.11 12.43 -2.48
C GLU A 93 -19.47 13.82 -2.50
N ALA A 94 -20.28 14.86 -2.30
CA ALA A 94 -19.78 16.23 -2.17
C ALA A 94 -19.40 16.46 -0.72
N LEU A 95 -18.15 16.85 -0.48
CA LEU A 95 -17.68 17.20 0.85
C LEU A 95 -18.09 18.64 1.16
N SER A 96 -18.84 18.83 2.25
CA SER A 96 -19.23 20.17 2.70
C SER A 96 -18.05 20.91 3.34
N GLU A 97 -18.16 22.23 3.42
CA GLU A 97 -17.16 23.08 4.08
C GLU A 97 -17.00 22.72 5.57
N ALA A 98 -18.09 22.36 6.24
CA ALA A 98 -18.10 21.94 7.64
C ALA A 98 -17.33 20.62 7.85
N GLU A 99 -17.50 19.64 6.96
CA GLU A 99 -16.75 18.38 7.02
C GLU A 99 -15.27 18.58 6.70
N THR A 100 -14.96 19.45 5.73
CA THR A 100 -13.58 19.84 5.43
C THR A 100 -12.92 20.45 6.66
N ARG A 101 -13.62 21.34 7.38
CA ARG A 101 -13.15 21.92 8.64
C ARG A 101 -12.91 20.86 9.72
N ALA A 102 -13.83 19.92 9.87
CA ALA A 102 -13.70 18.82 10.84
C ALA A 102 -12.50 17.90 10.53
N LEU A 103 -12.18 17.67 9.25
CA LEU A 103 -11.00 16.88 8.84
C LEU A 103 -9.68 17.62 9.13
N LEU A 104 -9.70 18.95 9.10
CA LEU A 104 -8.52 19.78 9.33
C LEU A 104 -8.29 20.10 10.82
N GLU A 105 -9.34 20.05 11.65
CA GLU A 105 -9.28 20.32 13.10
C GLU A 105 -8.19 19.53 13.85
N PRO A 106 -7.97 18.23 13.61
CA PRO A 106 -6.93 17.46 14.31
C PRO A 106 -5.50 17.91 14.00
N TRP A 107 -5.28 18.52 12.83
CA TRP A 107 -3.97 18.98 12.38
C TRP A 107 -3.73 20.46 12.66
N LEU A 108 -4.77 21.29 12.58
CA LEU A 108 -4.69 22.74 12.75
C LEU A 108 -5.05 23.21 14.16
N GLY A 109 -5.68 22.36 14.97
CA GLY A 109 -6.16 22.69 16.30
C GLY A 109 -7.52 23.41 16.29
N ALA A 110 -8.27 23.25 17.39
CA ALA A 110 -9.57 23.88 17.57
C ALA A 110 -9.43 25.41 17.49
N GLY A 111 -10.04 26.02 16.46
CA GLY A 111 -10.07 27.48 16.30
C GLY A 111 -9.08 28.08 15.30
N ALA A 112 -8.40 27.28 14.47
CA ALA A 112 -7.72 27.83 13.29
C ALA A 112 -8.77 28.53 12.39
N ALA A 113 -8.67 29.85 12.28
CA ALA A 113 -9.51 30.66 11.40
C ALA A 113 -9.19 30.30 9.95
N ILE A 114 -9.96 29.37 9.39
CA ILE A 114 -10.13 29.17 7.95
C ILE A 114 -11.09 30.22 7.36
N ASP A 115 -11.07 31.44 7.93
CA ASP A 115 -11.81 32.58 7.40
C ASP A 115 -11.04 33.13 6.20
N GLY A 116 -11.18 32.50 5.03
CA GLY A 116 -10.62 33.04 3.80
C GLY A 116 -10.22 32.07 2.69
N LEU A 117 -10.75 30.84 2.66
CA LEU A 117 -10.79 30.01 1.45
C LEU A 117 -12.18 30.09 0.82
#